data_AF-A0A7Z0IYD0-F1
#
_entry.id   AF-A0A7Z0IYD0-F1
#
_cell.length_a   1.000
_cell.length_b   1.000
_cell.length_c   1.000
_cell.angle_alpha   90.00
_cell.angle_beta   90.00
_cell.angle_gamma   90.00
#
_symmetry.space_group_name_H-M   'P 1'
#
loop_
_entity.id
_entity.type
_entity.pdbx_description
1 polymer ?
#
loop_
_entity_poly.entity_id
_entity_poly.type
_entity_poly.pdbx_seq_one_letter_code
_entity_poly.pdbx_strand_id
1 'polypeptide(L)'
;MVYVVIVATVMENVADPPLRSIAAGKVPPSAQGELQGALTSLSSITTIVGPLIFTQLFSYFTRPEAPVTFAGAPYLTAALFILVAAGVFLVRVRVRQPAEALEAAG
;
A
#
# COMPACT_ATOMS: atom_id res chain seq x y z
N MET A 1 -24.61 -3.05 10.03
CA MET A 1 -23.40 -3.71 9.48
C MET A 1 -22.64 -2.82 8.51
N VAL A 2 -23.23 -2.37 7.40
CA VAL A 2 -22.52 -1.58 6.36
C VAL A 2 -21.79 -0.35 6.92
N TYR A 3 -22.42 0.45 7.79
CA TYR A 3 -21.77 1.62 8.40
C TYR A 3 -20.55 1.28 9.27
N VAL A 4 -20.57 0.15 9.98
CA VAL A 4 -19.45 -0.31 10.82
C VAL A 4 -18.28 -0.74 9.94
N VAL A 5 -18.56 -1.42 8.82
CA VAL A 5 -17.54 -1.83 7.84
C VAL A 5 -16.90 -0.59 7.23
N ILE A 6 -17.70 0.40 6.81
CA ILE A 6 -17.18 1.66 6.24
C ILE A 6 -16.28 2.39 7.23
N VAL A 7 -16.70 2.53 8.50
CA VAL A 7 -15.88 3.19 9.53
C VAL A 7 -14.56 2.45 9.74
N ALA A 8 -14.59 1.11 9.75
CA ALA A 8 -13.38 0.30 9.90
C ALA A 8 -12.44 0.38 8.69
N THR A 9 -12.97 0.44 7.46
CA THR A 9 -12.18 0.46 6.22
C THR A 9 -11.74 1.86 5.79
N VAL A 10 -12.28 2.92 6.40
CA VAL A 10 -11.88 4.30 6.04
C VAL A 10 -10.39 4.53 6.28
N MET A 11 -9.79 3.87 7.27
CA MET A 11 -8.35 3.98 7.58
C MET A 11 -7.47 3.50 6.42
N GLU A 12 -7.93 2.54 5.61
CA GLU A 12 -7.21 2.06 4.42
C GLU A 12 -7.03 3.17 3.38
N ASN A 13 -8.01 4.08 3.28
CA ASN A 13 -8.01 5.16 2.30
C ASN A 13 -7.11 6.35 2.68
N VAL A 14 -6.63 6.41 3.94
CA VAL A 14 -5.84 7.54 4.44
C VAL A 14 -4.34 7.39 4.14
N ALA A 15 -3.87 6.19 3.79
CA ALA A 15 -2.43 5.94 3.63
C ALA A 15 -1.84 6.49 2.32
N ASP A 16 -2.60 6.49 1.22
CA ASP A 16 -2.09 6.84 -0.11
C ASP A 16 -1.70 8.32 -0.26
N PRO A 17 -2.52 9.32 0.17
CA PRO A 17 -2.16 10.73 0.04
C PRO A 17 -0.88 11.15 0.78
N PRO A 18 -0.66 10.76 2.06
CA PRO A 18 0.60 11.04 2.76
C PRO A 18 1.82 10.42 2.09
N LEU A 19 1.72 9.17 1.60
CA LEU A 19 2.83 8.50 0.91
C LEU A 19 3.20 9.23 -0.38
N ARG A 20 2.19 9.65 -1.17
CA ARG A 20 2.40 10.46 -2.38
C ARG A 20 3.01 11.82 -2.06
N SER A 21 2.57 12.48 -0.99
CA SER A 21 3.14 13.76 -0.54
C SER A 21 4.63 13.63 -0.16
N ILE A 22 4.98 12.58 0.60
CA ILE A 22 6.38 12.30 0.96
C ILE A 22 7.22 12.03 -0.28
N ALA A 23 6.70 11.26 -1.26
CA ALA A 23 7.42 10.98 -2.50
C ALA A 23 7.60 12.23 -3.36
N ALA A 24 6.54 13.03 -3.52
CA ALA A 24 6.57 14.30 -4.27
C ALA A 24 7.55 15.31 -3.67
N GLY A 25 7.68 15.36 -2.34
CA GLY A 25 8.65 16.22 -1.66
C GLY A 25 10.12 15.80 -1.84
N LYS A 26 10.39 14.63 -2.41
CA LYS A 26 11.76 14.12 -2.66
C LYS A 26 12.26 14.36 -4.09
N VAL A 27 11.42 14.91 -4.97
CA VAL A 27 11.78 15.21 -6.36
C VAL A 27 11.53 16.70 -6.68
N PRO A 28 12.32 17.32 -7.56
CA PRO A 28 12.08 18.70 -7.97
C PRO A 28 10.75 18.81 -8.76
N PRO A 29 10.13 20.01 -8.82
CA PRO A 29 8.88 20.22 -9.56
C PRO A 29 8.92 19.78 -11.03
N SER A 30 10.07 19.91 -11.69
CA SER A 30 10.27 19.50 -13.09
C SER A 30 10.16 17.99 -13.32
N ALA A 31 10.33 17.17 -12.28
CA ALA A 31 10.30 15.71 -12.35
C ALA A 31 8.99 15.10 -11.84
N GLN A 32 8.00 15.91 -11.45
CA GLN A 32 6.75 15.40 -10.88
C GLN A 32 5.94 14.56 -11.88
N GLY A 33 6.00 14.89 -13.17
CA GLY A 33 5.37 14.09 -14.23
C GLY A 33 5.94 12.67 -14.30
N GLU A 34 7.28 12.52 -14.19
CA GLU A 34 7.95 11.22 -14.17
C GLU A 34 7.61 10.43 -12.91
N LEU A 35 7.59 11.08 -11.74
CA LEU A 35 7.20 10.44 -10.48
C LEU A 35 5.77 9.91 -10.55
N GLN A 36 4.81 10.71 -11.03
CA GLN A 36 3.42 10.29 -11.13
C GLN A 36 3.22 9.22 -12.20
N GLY A 37 3.97 9.29 -13.31
CA GLY A 37 4.06 8.21 -14.28
C GLY A 37 4.52 6.90 -13.63
N ALA A 38 5.63 6.94 -12.88
CA ALA A 38 6.17 5.78 -12.18
C ALA A 38 5.20 5.18 -11.16
N LEU A 39 4.55 6.02 -10.34
CA LEU A 39 3.53 5.57 -9.38
C LEU A 39 2.31 4.96 -10.07
N THR A 40 1.89 5.53 -11.20
CA THR A 40 0.79 4.97 -12.01
C THR A 40 1.18 3.63 -12.61
N SER A 41 2.38 3.51 -13.19
CA SER A 41 2.89 2.25 -13.73
C SER A 41 2.98 1.16 -12.66
N LEU A 42 3.44 1.50 -11.44
CA LEU A 42 3.46 0.58 -10.32
C LEU A 42 2.04 0.08 -9.97
N SER A 43 1.07 1.00 -9.88
CA SER A 43 -0.34 0.65 -9.65
C SER A 43 -0.89 -0.30 -10.74
N SER A 44 -0.61 -0.02 -12.01
CA SER A 44 -1.00 -0.88 -13.13
C SER A 44 -0.43 -2.29 -13.00
N ILE A 45 0.85 -2.43 -12.64
CA ILE A 45 1.48 -3.73 -12.41
C ILE A 45 0.77 -4.45 -11.25
N THR A 46 0.52 -3.77 -10.13
CA THR A 46 -0.18 -4.40 -8.98
C THR A 46 -1.60 -4.83 -9.33
N THR A 47 -2.30 -4.10 -10.21
CA THR A 47 -3.65 -4.45 -10.67
C THR A 47 -3.64 -5.70 -11.55
N ILE A 48 -2.56 -5.96 -12.30
CA ILE A 48 -2.41 -7.16 -13.12
C ILE A 48 -2.00 -8.36 -12.26
N VAL A 49 -1.00 -8.17 -11.40
CA VAL A 49 -0.39 -9.26 -10.60
C VAL A 49 -1.28 -9.64 -9.40
N GLY A 50 -1.97 -8.68 -8.81
CA GLY A 50 -2.81 -8.88 -7.62
C GLY A 50 -3.82 -10.02 -7.78
N PRO A 51 -4.69 -9.99 -8.82
CA PRO A 51 -5.61 -11.08 -9.09
C PRO A 51 -4.90 -12.42 -9.23
N LEU A 52 -3.79 -12.50 -9.97
CA LEU A 52 -3.06 -13.76 -10.17
C LEU A 52 -2.56 -14.41 -8.87
N ILE A 53 -2.30 -13.61 -7.83
CA ILE A 53 -1.89 -14.12 -6.52
C ILE A 53 -3.14 -14.43 -5.68
N PHE A 54 -4.02 -13.45 -5.51
CA PHE A 54 -5.11 -13.52 -4.54
C PHE A 54 -6.24 -14.45 -4.98
N THR A 55 -6.59 -14.51 -6.27
CA THR A 55 -7.63 -15.43 -6.76
C THR A 55 -7.17 -16.88 -6.68
N GLN A 56 -5.89 -17.14 -6.96
CA GLN A 56 -5.30 -18.47 -6.88
C GLN A 56 -5.20 -18.95 -5.43
N LEU A 57 -4.80 -18.08 -4.51
CA LEU A 57 -4.84 -18.37 -3.07
C LEU A 57 -6.25 -18.69 -2.60
N PHE A 58 -7.23 -17.84 -2.97
CA PHE A 58 -8.62 -18.08 -2.62
C PHE A 58 -9.08 -19.45 -3.14
N SER A 59 -8.91 -19.71 -4.44
CA SER A 59 -9.29 -20.97 -5.09
C SER A 59 -8.65 -22.19 -4.43
N TYR A 60 -7.36 -22.12 -4.09
CA TYR A 60 -6.64 -23.23 -3.45
C TYR A 60 -7.18 -23.56 -2.06
N PHE A 61 -7.50 -22.55 -1.24
CA PHE A 61 -7.97 -22.73 0.13
C PHE A 61 -9.49 -22.88 0.27
N THR A 62 -10.25 -22.80 -0.83
CA THR A 62 -11.71 -23.02 -0.83
C THR A 62 -12.15 -24.22 -1.68
N ARG A 63 -11.23 -24.98 -2.28
CA ARG A 63 -11.57 -26.20 -3.03
C ARG A 63 -11.98 -27.35 -2.08
N PRO A 64 -12.79 -28.32 -2.55
CA PRO A 64 -13.28 -29.42 -1.70
C PRO A 64 -12.16 -30.26 -1.06
N GLU A 65 -11.04 -30.41 -1.75
CA GLU A 65 -9.87 -31.20 -1.30
C GLU A 65 -8.82 -30.34 -0.56
N ALA A 66 -9.17 -29.12 -0.14
CA ALA A 66 -8.25 -28.27 0.59
C ALA A 66 -7.85 -28.92 1.93
N PRO A 67 -6.54 -28.98 2.28
CA PRO A 67 -6.11 -29.51 3.59
C PRO A 67 -6.70 -28.71 4.76
N VAL A 68 -6.91 -27.41 4.55
CA VAL A 68 -7.57 -26.48 5.45
C VAL A 68 -8.46 -25.57 4.62
N THR A 69 -9.76 -25.54 4.91
CA THR A 69 -10.70 -24.63 4.24
C THR A 69 -10.64 -23.25 4.90
N PHE A 70 -10.03 -22.28 4.21
CA PHE A 70 -9.85 -20.93 4.76
C PHE A 70 -9.94 -19.85 3.68
N ALA A 71 -11.14 -19.29 3.51
CA ALA A 71 -11.39 -18.18 2.59
C ALA A 71 -10.62 -16.88 2.93
N GLY A 72 -10.07 -16.78 4.15
CA GLY A 72 -9.28 -15.64 4.60
C GLY A 72 -7.82 -15.62 4.16
N ALA A 73 -7.33 -16.66 3.48
CA ALA A 73 -5.92 -16.80 3.09
C ALA A 73 -5.37 -15.62 2.25
N PRO A 74 -6.12 -15.05 1.28
CA PRO A 74 -5.68 -13.87 0.53
C PRO A 74 -5.48 -12.65 1.44
N TYR A 75 -6.38 -12.41 2.39
CA TYR A 75 -6.31 -11.28 3.31
C TYR A 75 -5.11 -11.39 4.27
N LEU A 76 -4.81 -12.60 4.75
CA LEU A 76 -3.63 -12.84 5.58
C LEU A 76 -2.33 -12.59 4.79
N THR A 77 -2.31 -12.99 3.51
CA THR A 77 -1.18 -12.71 2.61
C THR A 77 -1.03 -11.21 2.34
N ALA A 78 -2.14 -10.50 2.11
CA ALA A 78 -2.14 -9.04 1.96
C ALA A 78 -1.62 -8.34 3.23
N ALA A 79 -2.04 -8.80 4.42
CA ALA A 79 -1.53 -8.29 5.69
C ALA A 79 -0.01 -8.48 5.82
N LEU A 80 0.53 -9.64 5.38
CA LEU A 80 1.97 -9.87 5.35
C LEU A 80 2.70 -8.89 4.42
N PHE A 81 2.18 -8.64 3.22
CA PHE A 81 2.76 -7.64 2.30
C PHE A 81 2.75 -6.23 2.90
N ILE A 82 1.68 -5.84 3.57
CA ILE A 82 1.59 -4.55 4.25
C ILE A 82 2.62 -4.46 5.38
N LEU A 83 2.79 -5.52 6.19
CA LEU A 83 3.79 -5.54 7.27
C LEU A 83 5.21 -5.41 6.73
N VAL A 84 5.53 -6.10 5.62
CA VAL A 84 6.83 -5.98 4.96
C VAL A 84 7.03 -4.57 4.40
N ALA A 85 6.02 -4.01 3.72
CA ALA A 85 6.08 -2.66 3.17
C ALA A 85 6.25 -1.60 4.28
N ALA A 86 5.52 -1.74 5.38
CA ALA A 86 5.65 -0.88 6.56
C ALA A 86 7.04 -0.99 7.18
N GLY A 87 7.60 -2.20 7.31
CA GLY A 87 8.96 -2.41 7.80
C GLY A 87 10.00 -1.72 6.89
N VAL A 88 9.89 -1.89 5.58
CA VAL A 88 10.77 -1.20 4.61
C VAL A 88 10.62 0.31 4.72
N PHE A 89 9.38 0.82 4.80
CA PHE A 89 9.12 2.25 4.96
C PHE A 89 9.77 2.81 6.23
N LEU A 90 9.55 2.17 7.38
CA LEU A 90 10.09 2.62 8.67
C LEU A 90 11.63 2.59 8.71
N VAL A 91 12.25 1.61 8.03
CA VAL A 91 13.72 1.47 8.03
C VAL A 91 14.39 2.36 6.97
N ARG A 92 13.74 2.59 5.83
CA ARG A 92 14.38 3.26 4.67
C ARG A 92 13.91 4.68 4.41
N VAL A 93 12.72 5.05 4.86
CA VAL A 93 12.14 6.37 4.58
C VAL A 93 12.33 7.26 5.80
N ARG A 94 13.30 8.19 5.71
CA ARG A 94 13.38 9.32 6.63
C ARG A 94 12.36 10.36 6.21
N VAL A 95 11.39 10.64 7.08
CA VAL A 95 10.46 11.76 6.96
C VAL A 95 11.12 12.92 7.69
N ARG A 96 11.45 14.01 6.98
CA ARG A 96 11.97 15.23 7.64
C ARG A 96 10.93 15.75 8.60
N GLN A 97 11.34 16.08 9.82
CA GLN A 97 10.42 16.61 10.81
C GLN A 97 10.03 18.05 10.44
N PRO A 98 8.77 18.47 10.69
CA PRO A 98 8.33 19.84 10.43
C PRO A 98 9.23 20.93 11.04
N ALA A 99 9.91 20.63 12.15
CA ALA A 99 10.85 21.54 12.80
C ALA A 99 12.07 21.86 11.92
N GLU A 100 12.66 20.86 11.25
CA GLU A 100 13.81 21.05 10.34
C GLU A 100 13.41 21.85 9.09
N ALA A 101 12.16 21.75 8.65
CA ALA A 101 11.64 22.50 7.51
C ALA A 101 11.41 23.99 7.84
N LEU A 102 11.04 24.31 9.08
CA LEU A 102 10.95 25.70 9.55
C LEU A 102 12.34 26.33 9.73
N GLU A 103 13.30 25.60 10.30
CA GLU A 103 14.67 26.09 10.45
C GLU A 103 15.38 26.31 9.10
N ALA A 104 15.14 25.46 8.10
CA ALA A 104 15.71 25.63 6.76
C ALA A 104 15.08 26.76 5.94
N ALA A 105 13.95 27.32 6.40
CA ALA A 105 13.21 28.38 5.74
C ALA A 105 13.43 29.78 6.36
N GLY A 106 14.15 29.87 7.49
CA GLY A 106 14.61 31.11 8.12
C GLY A 106 16.03 31.45 7.76
#